data_AF-A0A534MR66-F1
#
_entry.id   AF-A0A534MR66-F1
#
_cell.length_a   1.000
_cell.length_b   1.000
_cell.length_c   1.000
_cell.angle_alpha   90.00
_cell.angle_beta   90.00
_cell.angle_gamma   90.00
#
_symmetry.space_group_name_H-M   'P 1'
#
loop_
_entity.id
_entity.type
_entity.pdbx_description
1 polymer ?
#
loop_
_entity_poly.entity_id
_entity_poly.type
_entity_poly.pdbx_seq_one_letter_code
_entity_poly.pdbx_strand_id
1 'polypeptide(L)'
;TLKDEPRLRAYRDFFWRVGVDPTKVRPAAEALLRRVIQGKPFPRINALVDAYNLASAETRIALAAFDKAKLHGDLRMRRSRPGETILGIGMESPLTL
;
A
#
# COMPACT_ATOMS: atom_id res chain seq x y z
N THR A 1 16.79 1.56 -13.54
CA THR A 1 16.30 0.35 -12.84
C THR A 1 14.97 0.67 -12.14
N LEU A 2 14.24 -0.31 -11.58
CA LEU A 2 12.90 -0.03 -10.98
C LEU A 2 12.97 1.03 -9.86
N LYS A 3 14.06 1.08 -9.09
CA LYS A 3 14.30 2.09 -8.04
C LYS A 3 14.55 3.51 -8.56
N ASP A 4 14.85 3.66 -9.86
CA ASP A 4 15.12 4.95 -10.50
C ASP A 4 13.89 5.48 -11.26
N GLU A 5 12.78 4.73 -11.25
CA GLU A 5 11.53 5.19 -11.84
C GLU A 5 10.98 6.37 -11.00
N PRO A 6 10.65 7.53 -11.60
CA PRO A 6 10.33 8.75 -10.85
C PRO A 6 9.17 8.65 -9.85
N ARG A 7 8.08 7.96 -10.21
CA ARG A 7 6.90 7.80 -9.34
C ARG A 7 7.22 6.88 -8.16
N LEU A 8 7.91 5.78 -8.41
CA LEU A 8 8.36 4.88 -7.35
C LEU A 8 9.38 5.57 -6.43
N ARG A 9 10.28 6.38 -7.01
CA ARG A 9 11.24 7.18 -6.25
C ARG A 9 10.53 8.20 -5.34
N ALA A 10 9.46 8.85 -5.82
CA ALA A 10 8.68 9.79 -5.01
C ALA A 10 8.03 9.10 -3.79
N TYR A 11 7.46 7.90 -3.96
CA TYR A 11 6.93 7.11 -2.83
C TYR A 11 8.02 6.69 -1.86
N ARG A 12 9.18 6.29 -2.38
CA ARG A 12 10.35 6.00 -1.57
C ARG A 12 10.69 7.23 -0.74
N ASP A 13 11.06 8.35 -1.34
CA ASP A 13 11.42 9.56 -0.58
C ASP A 13 10.36 9.99 0.44
N PHE A 14 9.07 9.84 0.13
CA PHE A 14 7.98 10.05 1.07
C PHE A 14 8.07 9.14 2.31
N PHE A 15 8.29 7.84 2.14
CA PHE A 15 8.38 6.89 3.26
C PHE A 15 9.59 7.20 4.16
N TRP A 16 10.76 7.52 3.61
CA TRP A 16 11.93 7.93 4.41
C TRP A 16 11.60 9.18 5.24
N ARG A 17 10.90 10.15 4.65
CA ARG A 17 10.47 11.38 5.32
C ARG A 17 9.51 11.12 6.50
N VAL A 18 8.76 10.03 6.47
CA VAL A 18 7.86 9.62 7.56
C VAL A 18 8.44 8.51 8.45
N GLY A 19 9.75 8.23 8.34
CA GLY A 19 10.46 7.27 9.19
C GLY A 19 10.23 5.80 8.84
N VAL A 20 9.66 5.50 7.67
CA VAL A 20 9.47 4.13 7.18
C VAL A 20 10.62 3.79 6.24
N ASP A 21 11.35 2.70 6.49
CA ASP A 21 12.39 2.18 5.59
C ASP A 21 11.74 1.34 4.47
N PRO A 22 11.76 1.81 3.22
CA PRO A 22 11.08 1.16 2.09
C PRO A 22 11.87 0.05 1.42
N THR A 23 13.11 -0.14 1.85
CA THR A 23 13.81 -1.37 1.52
C THR A 23 13.19 -2.55 2.28
N LYS A 24 12.63 -2.28 3.47
CA LYS A 24 11.88 -3.22 4.32
C LYS A 24 10.38 -3.21 4.03
N VAL A 25 9.76 -2.04 3.95
CA VAL A 25 8.31 -1.85 3.71
C VAL A 25 8.10 -1.17 2.35
N ARG A 26 7.95 -1.97 1.30
CA ARG A 26 7.84 -1.43 -0.07
C ARG A 26 6.48 -0.80 -0.34
N PRO A 27 6.43 0.32 -1.10
CA PRO A 27 5.18 0.82 -1.66
C PRO A 27 4.48 -0.26 -2.50
N ALA A 28 3.14 -0.29 -2.45
CA ALA A 28 2.35 -1.34 -3.08
C ALA A 28 2.64 -1.52 -4.58
N ALA A 29 2.69 -0.41 -5.33
CA ALA A 29 2.97 -0.45 -6.76
C ALA A 29 4.37 -1.02 -7.08
N GLU A 30 5.38 -0.64 -6.30
CA GLU A 30 6.75 -1.19 -6.42
C GLU A 30 6.76 -2.69 -6.11
N ALA A 31 6.05 -3.13 -5.08
CA ALA A 31 5.94 -4.53 -4.71
C ALA A 31 5.28 -5.37 -5.82
N LEU A 32 4.20 -4.88 -6.42
CA LEU A 32 3.49 -5.54 -7.52
C LEU A 32 4.36 -5.67 -8.77
N LEU A 33 4.97 -4.56 -9.23
CA LEU A 33 5.85 -4.56 -10.40
C LEU A 33 7.05 -5.49 -10.22
N ARG A 34 7.63 -5.53 -9.01
CA ARG A 34 8.73 -6.44 -8.71
C ARG A 34 8.33 -7.90 -8.84
N ARG A 35 7.10 -8.28 -8.45
CA ARG A 35 6.59 -9.65 -8.66
C ARG A 35 6.55 -9.99 -10.14
N VAL A 36 6.03 -9.09 -10.97
CA VAL A 36 5.95 -9.27 -12.43
C VAL A 36 7.34 -9.47 -13.04
N ILE A 37 8.30 -8.61 -12.71
CA ILE A 37 9.70 -8.74 -13.20
C ILE A 37 10.35 -10.04 -12.75
N GLN A 38 10.00 -10.53 -11.56
CA GLN A 38 10.50 -11.81 -11.04
C GLN A 38 9.78 -13.03 -11.63
N GLY A 39 8.86 -12.87 -12.59
CA GLY A 39 8.06 -13.96 -13.15
C GLY A 39 7.11 -14.60 -12.13
N LYS A 40 6.82 -13.91 -11.01
CA LYS A 40 5.90 -14.43 -9.98
C LYS A 40 4.46 -14.15 -10.39
N PRO A 41 3.51 -15.01 -9.97
CA PRO A 41 2.10 -14.76 -10.20
C PRO A 41 1.66 -13.40 -9.66
N PHE A 42 0.87 -12.69 -10.46
CA PHE A 42 0.15 -11.52 -9.99
C PHE A 42 -0.88 -11.95 -8.92
N PRO A 43 -1.14 -11.13 -7.87
CA PRO A 43 -2.15 -11.47 -6.89
C PRO A 43 -3.51 -11.76 -7.53
N ARG A 44 -4.21 -12.76 -6.99
CA ARG A 44 -5.56 -13.20 -7.39
C ARG A 44 -6.42 -13.29 -6.14
N ILE A 45 -7.07 -12.19 -5.78
CA ILE A 45 -7.84 -12.06 -4.54
C ILE A 45 -9.34 -12.02 -4.86
N ASN A 46 -9.77 -11.01 -5.62
CA ASN A 46 -11.10 -10.90 -6.19
C ASN A 46 -11.07 -9.86 -7.32
N ALA A 47 -12.12 -9.78 -8.13
CA ALA A 47 -12.15 -8.91 -9.30
C ALA A 47 -11.85 -7.43 -8.99
N LEU A 48 -12.37 -6.90 -7.87
CA LEU A 48 -12.14 -5.50 -7.47
C LEU A 48 -10.68 -5.28 -7.06
N VAL A 49 -10.14 -6.16 -6.22
CA VAL A 49 -8.78 -6.06 -5.71
C VAL A 49 -7.76 -6.24 -6.82
N ASP A 50 -8.00 -7.20 -7.70
CA ASP A 50 -7.12 -7.50 -8.82
C ASP A 50 -7.12 -6.33 -9.82
N ALA A 51 -8.28 -5.69 -10.06
CA ALA A 51 -8.39 -4.53 -10.93
C ALA A 51 -7.58 -3.32 -10.42
N TYR A 52 -7.73 -2.93 -9.15
CA TYR A 52 -6.96 -1.78 -8.64
C TYR A 52 -5.47 -2.14 -8.46
N ASN A 53 -5.12 -3.40 -8.18
CA ASN A 53 -3.73 -3.82 -8.18
C ASN A 53 -3.11 -3.71 -9.56
N LEU A 54 -3.81 -4.13 -10.62
CA LEU A 54 -3.35 -3.96 -12.00
C LEU A 54 -3.14 -2.47 -12.32
N ALA A 55 -4.15 -1.63 -12.05
CA ALA A 55 -4.04 -0.18 -12.26
C ALA A 55 -2.88 0.45 -11.46
N SER A 56 -2.67 0.00 -10.21
CA SER A 56 -1.55 0.43 -9.35
C SER A 56 -0.20 0.08 -9.96
N ALA A 57 -0.06 -1.15 -10.48
CA ALA A 57 1.16 -1.59 -11.15
C ALA A 57 1.42 -0.81 -12.45
N GLU A 58 0.40 -0.63 -13.29
CA GLU A 58 0.51 0.10 -14.56
C GLU A 58 0.88 1.58 -14.35
N THR A 59 0.17 2.26 -13.46
CA THR A 59 0.33 3.70 -13.21
C THR A 59 1.48 4.04 -12.27
N ARG A 60 2.01 3.03 -11.56
CA ARG A 60 3.00 3.18 -10.46
C ARG A 60 2.48 4.00 -9.28
N ILE A 61 1.17 4.13 -9.14
CA ILE A 61 0.50 4.87 -8.06
C ILE A 61 -0.06 3.86 -7.06
N ALA A 62 0.26 4.03 -5.78
CA ALA A 62 -0.32 3.19 -4.73
C ALA A 62 -1.82 3.49 -4.61
N LEU A 63 -2.64 2.44 -4.78
CA LEU A 63 -4.09 2.50 -4.66
C LEU A 63 -4.57 1.68 -3.46
N ALA A 64 -5.63 2.16 -2.82
CA ALA A 64 -6.34 1.48 -1.76
C ALA A 64 -7.85 1.64 -1.99
N ALA A 65 -8.61 0.63 -1.62
CA ALA A 65 -10.07 0.62 -1.73
C ALA A 65 -10.68 0.33 -0.36
N PHE A 66 -11.81 0.98 -0.08
CA PHE A 66 -12.57 0.81 1.15
C PHE A 66 -14.03 0.53 0.80
N ASP A 67 -14.65 -0.37 1.58
CA ASP A 67 -16.09 -0.61 1.48
C ASP A 67 -16.84 0.60 2.05
N LYS A 68 -17.44 1.38 1.15
CA LYS A 68 -18.15 2.62 1.50
C LYS A 68 -19.27 2.37 2.52
N ALA A 69 -19.94 1.22 2.47
CA ALA A 69 -21.02 0.90 3.40
C ALA A 69 -20.54 0.68 4.83
N LYS A 70 -19.23 0.40 5.01
CA LYS A 70 -18.58 0.23 6.31
C LYS A 70 -17.86 1.49 6.80
N LEU A 71 -17.88 2.57 6.03
CA LEU A 71 -17.31 3.85 6.45
C LEU A 71 -18.33 4.63 7.29
N HIS A 72 -17.85 5.23 8.37
CA HIS A 72 -18.67 6.04 9.27
C HIS A 72 -18.05 7.43 9.46
N GLY A 73 -18.87 8.46 9.31
CA GLY A 73 -18.43 9.86 9.43
C GLY A 73 -17.52 10.32 8.29
N ASP A 74 -16.79 11.41 8.53
CA ASP A 74 -15.89 12.01 7.53
C ASP A 74 -14.56 11.25 7.44
N LEU A 75 -14.03 11.15 6.22
CA LEU A 75 -12.65 10.71 6.02
C LEU A 75 -11.68 11.79 6.50
N ARG A 76 -10.78 11.42 7.42
CA ARG A 76 -9.79 12.32 7.99
C ARG A 76 -8.40 11.70 7.96
N MET A 77 -7.43 12.44 7.44
CA MET A 77 -6.01 12.09 7.57
C MET A 77 -5.44 12.83 8.79
N ARG A 78 -4.96 12.07 9.78
CA ARG A 78 -4.35 12.63 11.00
C ARG A 78 -3.28 11.69 11.54
N ARG A 79 -2.46 12.17 12.46
CA ARG A 79 -1.59 11.30 13.27
C ARG A 79 -2.45 10.42 14.19
N SER A 80 -1.96 9.23 14.49
CA SER A 80 -2.53 8.37 15.53
C SER A 80 -2.40 9.05 16.91
N ARG A 81 -3.28 8.64 17.83
CA ARG A 81 -3.15 8.96 19.25
C ARG A 81 -2.49 7.79 19.97
N PRO A 82 -1.73 8.02 21.05
CA PRO A 82 -1.18 6.93 21.84
C PRO A 82 -2.28 5.98 22.31
N GLY A 83 -2.08 4.69 22.08
CA GLY A 83 -3.02 3.64 22.48
C GLY A 83 -4.14 3.37 21.46
N GLU A 84 -4.17 4.06 20.32
CA GLU A 84 -5.07 3.69 19.22
C GLU A 84 -4.70 2.33 18.64
N THR A 85 -5.71 1.52 18.31
CA THR A 85 -5.48 0.20 17.73
C THR A 85 -5.90 0.16 16.27
N ILE A 86 -5.16 -0.62 15.49
CA ILE A 86 -5.48 -0.92 14.10
C ILE A 86 -5.39 -2.42 13.84
N LEU A 87 -6.42 -2.98 13.23
CA LEU A 87 -6.40 -4.34 12.69
C LEU A 87 -6.30 -4.25 11.17
N GLY A 88 -5.10 -4.45 10.65
CA GLY A 88 -4.83 -4.43 9.21
C GLY A 88 -5.27 -5.72 8.51
N ILE A 89 -5.35 -5.67 7.19
CA ILE A 89 -5.63 -6.84 6.35
C ILE A 89 -4.54 -7.89 6.57
N GLY A 90 -4.93 -9.11 6.95
CA GLY A 90 -4.01 -10.23 7.17
C GLY A 90 -3.28 -10.23 8.52
N MET A 91 -3.66 -9.35 9.45
CA MET A 91 -3.13 -9.37 10.82
C MET A 91 -3.95 -10.32 11.71
N GLU A 92 -3.27 -11.10 12.54
CA GLU A 92 -3.91 -12.01 13.51
C GLU A 92 -4.42 -11.28 14.76
N SER A 93 -3.76 -10.18 15.12
CA SER A 93 -4.10 -9.36 16.29
C SER A 93 -3.94 -7.86 15.99
N PRO A 94 -4.67 -6.98 16.70
CA PRO A 94 -4.53 -5.54 16.52
C PRO A 94 -3.15 -5.03 16.94
N LEU A 95 -2.60 -4.08 16.19
CA LEU A 95 -1.42 -3.31 16.56
C LEU A 95 -1.84 -2.06 17.34
N THR A 96 -1.21 -1.81 18.48
CA THR A 96 -1.33 -0.56 19.23
C THR A 96 -0.30 0.46 18.72
N LEU A 97 -0.75 1.66 18.40
CA LEU A 97 0.02 2.78 17.85
C LEU A 97 0.44 3.81 18.92
#